data_AF-A0A932CRA7-F1
#
_entry.id   AF-A0A932CRA7-F1
#
_cell.length_a   1.000
_cell.length_b   1.000
_cell.length_c   1.000
_cell.angle_alpha   90.00
_cell.angle_beta   90.00
_cell.angle_gamma   90.00
#
_symmetry.space_group_name_H-M   'P 1'
#
loop_
_entity.id
_entity.type
_entity.pdbx_description
1 polymer ?
#
loop_
_entity_poly.entity_id
_entity_poly.type
_entity_poly.pdbx_seq_one_letter_code
_entity_poly.pdbx_strand_id
1 'polypeptide(L)'
;MVKLVGCLRRKPGMSAEEFHRYWKDVHGPLVKSVPEFFRYVCKYVQGHYVPDHVPGFPPPPFTPFDGIAELWFDSVEDIGKAFSEPRYLEIIRPDELKFLDLPNCTIFIVEEVVMYG
;
A
#
# COMPACT_ATOMS: atom_id res chain seq x y z
N MET A 1 7.79 -4.84 -16.50
CA MET A 1 7.44 -4.11 -15.28
C MET A 1 6.24 -4.81 -14.66
N VAL A 2 6.29 -5.03 -13.36
CA VAL A 2 5.20 -5.62 -12.56
C VAL A 2 4.75 -4.62 -11.51
N LYS A 3 3.52 -4.77 -11.03
CA LYS A 3 2.95 -3.95 -9.96
C LYS A 3 2.55 -4.82 -8.78
N LEU A 4 2.97 -4.43 -7.58
CA LEU A 4 2.39 -4.92 -6.33
C LEU A 4 1.20 -4.05 -5.96
N VAL A 5 0.05 -4.67 -5.76
CA VAL A 5 -1.17 -4.05 -5.26
C VAL A 5 -1.47 -4.61 -3.87
N GLY A 6 -1.35 -3.78 -2.84
CA GLY A 6 -1.65 -4.12 -1.46
C GLY A 6 -2.99 -3.53 -1.02
N CYS A 7 -3.99 -4.37 -0.84
CA CYS A 7 -5.26 -4.00 -0.20
C CYS A 7 -5.04 -3.95 1.31
N LEU A 8 -5.04 -2.74 1.87
CA LEU A 8 -4.64 -2.47 3.24
C LEU A 8 -5.84 -2.49 4.17
N ARG A 9 -5.64 -3.07 5.35
CA ARG A 9 -6.60 -3.03 6.45
C ARG A 9 -5.97 -2.32 7.64
N ARG A 10 -6.67 -1.35 8.20
CA ARG A 10 -6.19 -0.64 9.39
C ARG A 10 -6.17 -1.52 10.62
N LYS A 11 -5.27 -1.21 11.54
CA LYS A 11 -5.12 -1.92 12.81
C LYS A 11 -6.42 -1.90 13.63
N PRO A 12 -6.80 -3.00 14.31
CA PRO A 12 -7.97 -3.01 15.18
C PRO A 12 -7.91 -1.90 16.23
N GLY A 13 -9.02 -1.17 16.39
CA GLY A 13 -9.13 -0.04 17.31
C GLY A 13 -8.66 1.31 16.76
N MET A 14 -8.05 1.36 15.58
CA MET A 14 -7.72 2.62 14.89
C MET A 14 -8.93 3.14 14.10
N SER A 15 -9.19 4.45 14.13
CA SER A 15 -10.24 5.03 13.29
C SER A 15 -9.81 5.13 11.80
N ALA A 16 -10.78 5.34 10.91
CA ALA A 16 -10.49 5.53 9.49
C ALA A 16 -9.64 6.80 9.28
N GLU A 17 -10.06 7.88 9.93
CA GLU A 17 -9.42 9.19 9.84
C GLU A 17 -7.98 9.13 10.37
N GLU A 18 -7.76 8.44 11.49
CA GLU A 18 -6.44 8.21 12.04
C GLU A 18 -5.57 7.39 11.09
N PHE A 19 -6.10 6.31 10.53
CA PHE A 19 -5.39 5.48 9.56
C PHE A 19 -4.93 6.30 8.35
N HIS A 20 -5.84 7.03 7.70
CA HIS A 20 -5.51 7.81 6.51
C HIS A 20 -4.50 8.92 6.81
N ARG A 21 -4.65 9.62 7.95
CA ARG A 21 -3.70 10.65 8.38
C ARG A 21 -2.33 10.04 8.67
N TYR A 22 -2.27 8.94 9.40
CA TYR A 22 -1.01 8.27 9.72
C TYR A 22 -0.30 7.79 8.44
N TRP A 23 -1.05 7.14 7.55
CA TRP A 23 -0.51 6.56 6.34
C TRP A 23 0.07 7.64 5.40
N LYS A 24 -0.62 8.77 5.25
CA LYS A 24 -0.19 9.89 4.42
C LYS A 24 0.91 10.73 5.05
N ASP A 25 0.69 11.17 6.30
CA ASP A 25 1.47 12.26 6.89
C ASP A 25 2.62 11.75 7.79
N VAL A 26 2.61 10.47 8.18
CA VAL A 26 3.68 9.84 8.98
C VAL A 26 4.41 8.79 8.17
N HIS A 27 3.69 7.75 7.72
CA HIS A 27 4.29 6.63 7.01
C HIS A 27 4.84 7.04 5.63
N GLY A 28 4.10 7.86 4.86
CA GLY A 28 4.54 8.37 3.56
C GLY A 28 5.93 9.06 3.62
N PRO A 29 6.14 10.08 4.47
CA PRO A 29 7.44 10.70 4.69
C PRO A 29 8.50 9.73 5.22
N LEU A 30 8.14 8.80 6.12
CA LEU A 30 9.07 7.80 6.64
C LEU A 30 9.60 6.90 5.51
N VAL A 31 8.72 6.36 4.65
CA VAL A 31 9.14 5.55 3.50
C VAL A 31 10.06 6.38 2.59
N LYS A 32 9.69 7.63 2.28
CA LYS A 32 10.54 8.57 1.50
C LYS A 32 11.92 8.82 2.10
N SER A 33 12.10 8.64 3.40
CA SER A 33 13.40 8.80 4.07
C SER A 33 14.34 7.60 3.90
N VAL A 34 13.88 6.50 3.28
CA VAL A 34 14.65 5.26 3.07
C VAL A 34 14.96 5.08 1.58
N PRO A 35 15.99 5.77 1.04
CA PRO A 35 16.33 5.70 -0.39
C PRO A 35 16.78 4.30 -0.84
N GLU A 36 17.28 3.46 0.06
CA GLU A 36 17.70 2.09 -0.23
C GLU A 36 16.52 1.23 -0.71
N PHE A 37 15.33 1.44 -0.13
CA PHE A 37 14.09 0.77 -0.56
C PHE A 37 13.73 1.15 -2.00
N PHE A 38 13.90 2.42 -2.36
CA PHE A 38 13.58 2.93 -3.70
C PHE A 38 14.58 2.55 -4.79
N ARG A 39 15.70 1.87 -4.46
CA ARG A 39 16.59 1.29 -5.49
C ARG A 39 15.88 0.27 -6.38
N TYR A 40 14.83 -0.35 -5.85
CA TYR A 40 14.07 -1.42 -6.50
C TYR A 40 12.63 -1.02 -6.86
N VAL A 41 12.15 0.12 -6.36
CA VAL A 41 10.77 0.59 -6.53
C VAL A 41 10.74 1.75 -7.51
N CYS A 42 10.10 1.56 -8.67
CA CYS A 42 10.00 2.57 -9.72
C CYS A 42 8.96 3.66 -9.40
N LYS A 43 7.88 3.29 -8.70
CA LYS A 43 6.78 4.20 -8.33
C LYS A 43 6.06 3.68 -7.10
N TYR A 44 5.59 4.58 -6.24
CA TYR A 44 4.75 4.26 -5.08
C TYR A 44 3.56 5.23 -5.01
N VAL A 45 2.35 4.69 -4.86
CA VAL A 45 1.09 5.44 -4.72
C VAL A 45 0.29 4.91 -3.53
N GLN A 46 -0.33 5.84 -2.80
CA GLN A 46 -1.30 5.55 -1.74
C GLN A 46 -2.70 5.93 -2.23
N GLY A 47 -3.56 4.93 -2.43
CA GLY A 47 -4.98 5.09 -2.67
C GLY A 47 -5.74 5.06 -1.35
N HIS A 48 -6.19 6.23 -0.89
CA HIS A 48 -7.03 6.33 0.31
C HIS A 48 -8.46 5.98 -0.06
N TYR A 49 -9.08 5.04 0.66
CA TYR A 49 -10.50 4.74 0.49
C TYR A 49 -11.33 6.02 0.67
N VAL A 50 -12.24 6.26 -0.27
CA VAL A 50 -13.22 7.34 -0.20
C VAL A 50 -14.58 6.70 -0.01
N PRO A 51 -15.26 6.95 1.12
CA PRO A 51 -16.57 6.39 1.40
C PRO A 51 -17.64 7.15 0.61
N ASP A 52 -17.85 6.78 -0.65
CA ASP A 52 -18.81 7.46 -1.52
C ASP A 52 -19.89 6.53 -2.06
N HIS A 53 -21.12 7.03 -2.05
CA HIS A 53 -22.20 6.51 -2.87
C HIS A 53 -22.15 7.18 -4.23
N VAL A 54 -21.73 6.44 -5.26
CA VAL A 54 -21.77 6.91 -6.64
C VAL A 54 -23.17 6.64 -7.20
N PRO A 55 -23.95 7.66 -7.60
CA PRO A 55 -25.29 7.45 -8.17
C PRO A 55 -25.25 6.50 -9.37
N GLY A 56 -26.10 5.47 -9.35
CA GLY A 56 -26.13 4.44 -10.40
C GLY A 56 -25.06 3.35 -10.27
N PHE A 57 -24.18 3.43 -9.27
CA PHE A 57 -23.24 2.37 -8.92
C PHE A 57 -23.63 1.78 -7.57
N PRO A 58 -24.06 0.51 -7.50
CA PRO A 58 -24.44 -0.09 -6.23
C PRO A 58 -23.20 -0.16 -5.33
N PRO A 59 -23.31 0.25 -4.05
CA PRO A 59 -22.19 0.11 -3.14
C PRO A 59 -21.82 -1.39 -3.03
N PRO A 60 -20.53 -1.72 -2.90
CA PRO A 60 -20.14 -3.09 -2.62
C PRO A 60 -20.78 -3.55 -1.31
N PRO A 61 -21.21 -4.81 -1.21
CA PRO A 61 -21.89 -5.32 -0.01
C PRO A 61 -21.01 -5.23 1.24
N PHE A 62 -19.68 -5.27 1.06
CA PHE A 62 -18.69 -5.09 2.11
C PHE A 62 -17.34 -4.70 1.49
N THR A 63 -16.66 -3.71 2.06
CA THR A 63 -15.27 -3.36 1.70
C THR A 63 -14.40 -3.57 2.94
N PRO A 64 -13.62 -4.67 3.03
CA PRO A 64 -12.77 -4.96 4.20
C PRO A 64 -11.52 -4.09 4.31
N PHE A 65 -11.26 -3.25 3.31
CA PHE A 65 -9.99 -2.54 3.14
C PHE A 65 -10.20 -1.03 3.26
N ASP A 66 -9.21 -0.38 3.85
CA ASP A 66 -9.18 1.06 4.09
C ASP A 66 -8.32 1.80 3.05
N GLY A 67 -7.64 1.08 2.15
CA GLY A 67 -6.86 1.69 1.10
C GLY A 67 -6.09 0.69 0.24
N ILE A 68 -5.39 1.22 -0.77
CA ILE A 68 -4.60 0.46 -1.72
C ILE A 68 -3.19 1.06 -1.81
N ALA A 69 -2.16 0.29 -1.48
CA ALA A 69 -0.78 0.62 -1.82
C ALA A 69 -0.45 0.06 -3.20
N GLU A 70 0.04 0.89 -4.11
CA GLU A 70 0.51 0.44 -5.42
C GLU A 70 1.98 0.75 -5.58
N LEU A 71 2.78 -0.28 -5.87
CA LEU A 71 4.22 -0.16 -6.10
C LEU A 71 4.60 -0.81 -7.43
N TRP A 72 5.35 -0.11 -8.27
CA TRP A 72 5.84 -0.64 -9.55
C TRP A 72 7.31 -1.04 -9.43
N PHE A 73 7.68 -2.13 -10.10
CA PHE A 73 9.02 -2.73 -10.09
C PHE A 73 9.38 -3.21 -11.49
N ASP A 74 10.65 -3.19 -11.85
CA ASP A 74 11.10 -3.70 -13.15
C ASP A 74 10.83 -5.21 -13.29
N SER A 75 11.02 -5.97 -12.20
CA SER A 75 10.82 -7.42 -12.13
C SER A 75 10.22 -7.90 -10.80
N VAL A 76 9.75 -9.16 -10.77
CA VAL A 76 9.31 -9.82 -9.52
C VAL A 76 10.48 -10.03 -8.56
N GLU A 77 11.71 -10.19 -9.07
CA GLU A 77 12.91 -10.32 -8.24
C GLU A 77 13.16 -9.03 -7.44
N ASP A 78 12.92 -7.87 -8.05
CA ASP A 78 13.10 -6.58 -7.40
C ASP A 78 12.08 -6.33 -6.29
N ILE A 79 10.89 -6.94 -6.35
CA ILE A 79 9.97 -7.00 -5.21
C ILE A 79 10.66 -7.70 -4.03
N GLY A 80 11.22 -8.89 -4.27
CA GLY A 80 11.96 -9.62 -3.25
C GLY A 80 13.09 -8.80 -2.64
N LYS A 81 13.89 -8.13 -3.46
CA LYS A 81 14.98 -7.24 -3.00
C LYS A 81 14.47 -6.06 -2.20
N ALA A 82 13.40 -5.39 -2.64
CA ALA A 82 12.82 -4.25 -1.93
C ALA A 82 12.34 -4.64 -0.52
N PHE A 83 11.59 -5.75 -0.39
CA PHE A 83 11.01 -6.18 0.88
C PHE A 83 11.98 -6.96 1.79
N SER A 84 13.18 -7.31 1.29
CA SER A 84 14.29 -7.87 2.07
C SER A 84 15.42 -6.89 2.35
N GLU A 85 15.34 -5.66 1.81
CA GLU A 85 16.31 -4.60 2.04
C GLU A 85 16.45 -4.33 3.56
N PRO A 86 17.68 -4.39 4.12
CA PRO A 86 17.90 -4.19 5.55
C PRO A 86 17.25 -2.92 6.11
N ARG A 87 17.34 -1.79 5.40
CA ARG A 87 16.74 -0.53 5.85
C ARG A 87 15.22 -0.54 5.82
N TYR A 88 14.61 -1.29 4.89
CA TYR A 88 13.17 -1.52 4.89
C TYR A 88 12.73 -2.31 6.14
N LEU A 89 13.44 -3.41 6.45
CA LEU A 89 13.13 -4.26 7.60
C LEU A 89 13.38 -3.55 8.94
N GLU A 90 14.37 -2.66 9.01
CA GLU A 90 14.71 -1.90 10.22
C GLU A 90 13.73 -0.75 10.48
N ILE A 91 13.29 -0.05 9.43
CA ILE A 91 12.56 1.23 9.58
C ILE A 91 11.10 1.12 9.17
N ILE A 92 10.82 0.61 7.97
CA ILE A 92 9.49 0.66 7.37
C ILE A 92 8.61 -0.46 7.93
N ARG A 93 9.12 -1.70 7.98
CA ARG A 93 8.34 -2.85 8.45
C ARG A 93 7.82 -2.69 9.89
N PRO A 94 8.60 -2.20 10.87
CA PRO A 94 8.09 -1.95 12.22
C PRO A 94 7.06 -0.82 12.28
N ASP A 95 7.16 0.14 11.36
CA ASP A 95 6.19 1.24 11.25
C ASP A 95 4.84 0.77 10.70
N GLU A 96 4.85 -0.10 9.69
CA GLU A 96 3.66 -0.77 9.16
C GLU A 96 2.83 -1.46 10.26
N LEU A 97 3.48 -2.12 11.23
CA LEU A 97 2.81 -2.78 12.37
C LEU A 97 2.09 -1.82 13.34
N LYS A 98 2.36 -0.51 13.25
CA LYS A 98 1.70 0.49 14.08
C LYS A 98 0.29 0.82 13.57
N PHE A 99 0.05 0.72 12.27
CA PHE A 99 -1.21 1.17 11.66
C PHE A 99 -1.89 0.13 10.76
N LEU A 100 -1.20 -0.94 10.35
CA LEU A 100 -1.77 -2.03 9.55
C LEU A 100 -2.07 -3.27 10.37
N ASP A 101 -3.17 -3.93 10.00
CA ASP A 101 -3.46 -5.32 10.34
C ASP A 101 -2.88 -6.22 9.25
N LEU A 102 -1.54 -6.38 9.25
CA LEU A 102 -0.81 -7.06 8.17
C LEU A 102 -1.36 -8.46 7.82
N PRO A 103 -1.71 -9.34 8.78
CA PRO A 103 -2.28 -10.66 8.45
C PRO A 103 -3.60 -10.61 7.68
N ASN A 104 -4.33 -9.49 7.76
CA ASN A 104 -5.60 -9.28 7.09
C ASN A 104 -5.51 -8.30 5.91
N CYS A 105 -4.30 -7.85 5.56
CA CYS A 105 -4.02 -7.20 4.29
C CYS A 105 -3.87 -8.27 3.20
N THR A 106 -4.21 -7.93 1.97
CA THR A 106 -4.02 -8.83 0.82
C THR A 106 -3.09 -8.19 -0.19
N ILE A 107 -2.16 -8.96 -0.74
CA ILE A 107 -1.21 -8.50 -1.74
C ILE A 107 -1.37 -9.33 -3.00
N PHE A 108 -1.38 -8.66 -4.16
CA PHE A 108 -1.31 -9.29 -5.47
C PHE A 108 -0.17 -8.67 -6.28
N ILE A 109 0.50 -9.50 -7.07
CA ILE A 109 1.47 -9.05 -8.07
C ILE A 109 0.77 -9.17 -9.42
N VAL A 110 0.74 -8.09 -10.18
CA VAL A 110 0.01 -7.99 -11.44
C VAL A 110 0.89 -7.45 -12.55
N GLU A 111 0.57 -7.84 -13.78
CA GLU A 111 0.99 -7.13 -14.99
C GLU A 111 -0.16 -6.23 -15.44
N GLU A 112 0.15 -4.98 -15.79
CA GLU A 112 -0.87 -4.05 -16.25
C GLU A 112 -1.14 -4.25 -17.74
N VAL A 113 -2.40 -4.50 -18.10
CA VAL A 113 -2.87 -4.49 -19.48
C VAL A 113 -3.79 -3.30 -19.66
N VAL A 114 -3.34 -2.29 -20.41
CA VAL A 114 -4.10 -1.06 -20.64
C VAL A 114 -5.13 -1.31 -21.75
N MET A 115 -6.42 -1.32 -21.39
CA MET A 115 -7.52 -1.51 -22.34
C MET A 115 -7.97 -0.20 -23.00
N TYR A 116 -7.74 0.94 -22.32
CA TYR A 116 -8.10 2.28 -22.77
C TYR A 116 -7.26 3.30 -21.99
N GLY A 117 -6.61 4.23 -22.69
CA GLY A 117 -5.69 5.22 -22.11
C GLY A 117 -4.67 5.73 -23.10
#